data_AF-A0A519CQT1-F1
#
_entry.id   AF-A0A519CQT1-F1
#
_cell.length_a   1.000
_cell.length_b   1.000
_cell.length_c   1.000
_cell.angle_alpha   90.00
_cell.angle_beta   90.00
_cell.angle_gamma   90.00
#
_symmetry.space_group_name_H-M   'P 1'
#
loop_
_entity.id
_entity.type
_entity.pdbx_description
1 polymer ?
#
loop_
_entity_poly.entity_id
_entity_poly.type
_entity_poly.pdbx_seq_one_letter_code
_entity_poly.pdbx_strand_id
1 'polypeptide(L)'
;MKKFRDFESAREFVRKLKLKNTTEWQEYCKSGNKPDDIPSSPNTTYKKDFKGYGDWLGTGTVHTKQWRSFTDAREFARALNLKGNQEWREYCKSGNKPDDIPANPNTTYKKDFKGFGDWLGTGTVAPKLNLKGYKEWITYCKSGNKPDDVPANPYQTYKKDFKGMGDWLGTGTVARKNKVFRSFEPAREFARALNLKSNSEWREYCKSGEKPDDIPAAANEIYKKDFKGYGDWLGTGTVAPQDRA
;
A
#
# COMPACT_ATOMS: atom_id res chain seq x y z
N MET A 1 20.56 -15.50 -55.32
CA MET A 1 19.95 -14.41 -54.53
C MET A 1 18.54 -14.87 -54.16
N LYS A 2 18.18 -14.96 -52.86
CA LYS A 2 16.83 -15.37 -52.46
C LYS A 2 15.84 -14.27 -52.84
N LYS A 3 14.74 -14.62 -53.52
CA LYS A 3 13.67 -13.69 -53.89
C LYS A 3 12.56 -13.80 -52.85
N PHE A 4 12.36 -12.75 -52.07
CA PHE A 4 11.27 -12.67 -51.09
C PHE A 4 10.03 -12.08 -51.74
N ARG A 5 8.84 -12.50 -51.29
CA ARG A 5 7.57 -11.89 -51.71
C ARG A 5 7.44 -10.47 -51.16
N ASP A 6 6.50 -9.69 -51.67
CA ASP A 6 6.26 -8.34 -51.17
C ASP A 6 5.77 -8.35 -49.71
N PHE A 7 5.94 -7.22 -49.03
CA PHE A 7 5.64 -7.11 -47.60
C PHE A 7 4.19 -7.47 -47.27
N GLU A 8 3.23 -7.06 -48.10
CA GLU A 8 1.81 -7.28 -47.85
C GLU A 8 1.47 -8.77 -47.93
N SER A 9 1.87 -9.43 -49.03
CA SER A 9 1.70 -10.88 -49.21
C SER A 9 2.41 -11.71 -48.14
N ALA A 10 3.57 -11.24 -47.67
CA ALA A 10 4.30 -11.90 -46.57
C ALA A 10 3.60 -11.72 -45.23
N ARG A 11 3.11 -10.51 -44.94
CA ARG A 11 2.39 -10.19 -43.71
C ARG A 11 1.07 -10.94 -43.60
N GLU A 12 0.30 -11.02 -44.68
CA GLU A 12 -0.94 -11.81 -44.71
C GLU A 12 -0.68 -13.29 -44.41
N PHE A 13 0.38 -13.86 -44.99
CA PHE A 13 0.78 -15.24 -44.70
C PHE A 13 1.12 -15.43 -43.22
N VAL A 14 1.96 -14.55 -42.67
CA VAL A 14 2.38 -14.66 -41.26
C VAL A 14 1.21 -14.50 -40.30
N ARG A 15 0.25 -13.62 -40.60
CA ARG A 15 -0.97 -13.46 -39.78
C ARG A 15 -1.85 -14.70 -39.77
N LYS A 16 -1.88 -15.48 -40.86
CA LYS A 16 -2.60 -16.77 -40.91
C LYS A 16 -2.03 -17.81 -39.95
N LEU A 17 -0.76 -17.68 -39.54
CA LEU A 17 -0.11 -18.56 -38.57
C LEU A 17 -0.56 -18.30 -37.11
N LYS A 18 -1.18 -17.15 -36.83
CA LYS A 18 -1.69 -16.77 -35.49
C LYS A 18 -0.66 -16.84 -34.35
N LEU A 19 0.61 -16.54 -34.66
CA LEU A 19 1.70 -16.53 -33.69
C LEU A 19 1.57 -15.30 -32.77
N LYS A 20 1.79 -15.49 -31.46
CA LYS A 20 1.46 -14.49 -30.44
C LYS A 20 2.60 -13.53 -30.14
N ASN A 21 3.83 -13.91 -30.43
CA ASN A 21 5.02 -13.15 -30.04
C ASN A 21 6.24 -13.47 -30.93
N THR A 22 7.31 -12.70 -30.74
CA THR A 22 8.55 -12.86 -31.51
C THR A 22 9.25 -14.20 -31.24
N THR A 23 9.08 -14.80 -30.07
CA THR A 23 9.65 -16.12 -29.75
C THR A 23 9.03 -17.21 -30.62
N GLU A 24 7.69 -17.26 -30.67
CA GLU A 24 6.95 -18.20 -31.53
C GLU A 24 7.30 -18.01 -33.02
N TRP A 25 7.51 -16.76 -33.46
CA TRP A 25 8.02 -16.48 -34.81
C TRP A 25 9.40 -17.08 -35.07
N GLN A 26 10.32 -16.95 -34.12
CA GLN A 26 11.68 -17.50 -34.26
C GLN A 26 11.67 -19.02 -34.26
N GLU A 27 10.82 -19.65 -33.44
CA GLU A 27 10.65 -21.10 -33.42
C GLU A 27 10.08 -21.62 -34.74
N TYR A 28 9.04 -20.98 -35.28
CA TYR A 28 8.50 -21.28 -36.60
C TYR A 28 9.56 -21.15 -37.71
N CYS A 29 10.40 -20.12 -37.66
CA CYS A 29 11.50 -19.96 -38.61
C CYS A 29 12.54 -21.09 -38.54
N LYS A 30 12.75 -21.67 -37.34
CA LYS A 30 13.71 -22.75 -37.10
C LYS A 30 13.14 -24.14 -37.38
N SER A 31 11.82 -24.29 -37.41
CA SER A 31 11.17 -25.60 -37.56
C SER A 31 11.27 -26.20 -38.97
N GLY A 32 11.81 -25.45 -39.95
CA GLY A 32 11.86 -25.86 -41.35
C GLY A 32 10.55 -25.65 -42.13
N ASN A 33 9.45 -25.25 -41.46
CA ASN A 33 8.14 -25.06 -42.09
C ASN A 33 7.97 -23.70 -42.76
N LYS A 34 8.93 -22.77 -42.54
CA LYS A 34 8.88 -21.42 -43.11
C LYS A 34 9.21 -21.46 -44.61
N PRO A 35 8.31 -20.99 -45.49
CA PRO A 35 8.57 -20.91 -46.92
C PRO A 35 9.87 -20.15 -47.24
N ASP A 36 10.55 -20.52 -48.31
CA ASP A 36 11.82 -19.92 -48.72
C ASP A 36 11.70 -18.45 -49.14
N ASP A 37 10.52 -18.05 -49.59
CA ASP A 37 10.18 -16.70 -50.00
C ASP A 37 9.67 -15.80 -48.86
N ILE A 38 9.68 -16.30 -47.63
CA ILE A 38 9.42 -15.54 -46.41
C ILE A 38 10.75 -15.34 -45.64
N PRO A 39 11.18 -14.10 -45.36
CA PRO A 39 12.40 -13.84 -44.61
C PRO A 39 12.21 -14.19 -43.13
N SER A 40 13.23 -14.77 -42.49
CA SER A 40 13.23 -14.97 -41.03
C SER A 40 13.40 -13.65 -40.25
N SER A 41 14.04 -12.66 -40.87
CA SER A 41 14.29 -11.31 -40.34
C SER A 41 13.53 -10.26 -41.17
N PRO A 42 12.21 -10.11 -40.98
CA PRO A 42 11.40 -9.17 -41.77
C PRO A 42 11.84 -7.71 -41.60
N ASN A 43 12.40 -7.34 -40.44
CA ASN A 43 12.94 -6.01 -40.17
C ASN A 43 14.14 -5.64 -41.06
N THR A 44 14.93 -6.63 -41.50
CA THR A 44 16.08 -6.38 -42.39
C THR A 44 15.70 -6.45 -43.86
N THR A 45 14.72 -7.27 -44.22
CA THR A 45 14.23 -7.39 -45.60
C THR A 45 13.27 -6.26 -45.97
N TYR A 46 12.31 -5.92 -45.10
CA TYR A 46 11.26 -4.94 -45.36
C TYR A 46 11.48 -3.64 -44.57
N LYS A 47 12.71 -3.10 -44.58
CA LYS A 47 13.11 -1.96 -43.73
C LYS A 47 12.18 -0.75 -43.79
N LYS A 48 11.58 -0.48 -44.96
CA LYS A 48 10.69 0.68 -45.17
C LYS A 48 9.27 0.43 -44.64
N ASP A 49 8.78 -0.80 -44.77
CA ASP A 49 7.38 -1.16 -44.51
C ASP A 49 7.18 -1.79 -43.12
N PHE A 50 8.25 -2.30 -42.51
CA PHE A 50 8.20 -2.99 -41.23
C PHE A 50 7.99 -2.03 -40.05
N LYS A 51 6.81 -2.10 -39.43
CA LYS A 51 6.41 -1.24 -38.29
C LYS A 51 6.62 -1.90 -36.92
N GLY A 52 7.32 -3.02 -36.87
CA GLY A 52 7.55 -3.82 -35.66
C GLY A 52 6.86 -5.18 -35.71
N TYR A 53 7.25 -6.06 -34.79
CA TYR A 53 6.71 -7.43 -34.74
C TYR A 53 5.21 -7.46 -34.43
N GLY A 54 4.66 -6.45 -33.77
CA GLY A 54 3.21 -6.37 -33.53
C GLY A 54 2.38 -6.21 -34.80
N ASP A 55 2.84 -5.39 -35.74
CA ASP A 55 2.21 -5.26 -37.06
C ASP A 55 2.43 -6.51 -37.92
N TRP A 56 3.67 -7.02 -37.93
CA TRP A 56 4.07 -8.20 -38.71
C TRP A 56 3.29 -9.47 -38.33
N LEU A 57 3.14 -9.73 -37.02
CA LEU A 57 2.43 -10.91 -36.50
C LEU A 57 0.92 -10.68 -36.42
N GLY A 58 0.45 -9.42 -36.52
CA GLY A 58 -0.96 -9.07 -36.37
C GLY A 58 -1.44 -9.12 -34.92
N THR A 59 -0.54 -8.96 -33.94
CA THR A 59 -0.86 -9.00 -32.51
C THR A 59 -1.31 -7.64 -31.96
N GLY A 60 -1.19 -6.57 -32.75
CA GLY A 60 -1.59 -5.22 -32.35
C GLY A 60 -0.63 -4.53 -31.38
N THR A 61 0.53 -5.14 -31.07
CA THR A 61 1.52 -4.57 -30.15
C THR A 61 2.23 -3.36 -30.78
N VAL A 62 1.83 -2.15 -30.40
CA VAL A 62 2.46 -0.89 -30.85
C VAL A 62 3.59 -0.47 -29.89
N HIS A 63 4.77 -0.15 -30.44
CA HIS A 63 5.97 0.21 -29.68
C HIS A 63 5.90 1.60 -29.01
N THR A 64 4.99 2.47 -29.47
CA THR A 64 4.70 3.79 -28.90
C THR A 64 3.20 3.92 -28.64
N LYS A 65 2.76 3.50 -27.45
CA LYS A 65 1.38 3.77 -27.02
C LYS A 65 1.22 5.27 -26.78
N GLN A 66 0.37 5.92 -27.58
CA GLN A 66 -0.14 7.24 -27.25
C GLN A 66 -1.18 7.08 -26.15
N TRP A 67 -0.90 7.66 -24.98
CA TRP A 67 -1.83 7.65 -23.86
C TRP A 67 -2.84 8.79 -24.00
N ARG A 68 -4.07 8.53 -23.59
CA ARG A 68 -5.10 9.57 -23.46
C ARG A 68 -4.61 10.66 -22.50
N SER A 69 -5.16 11.87 -22.61
CA SER A 69 -4.84 12.94 -21.66
C SER A 69 -5.17 12.49 -20.23
N PHE A 70 -4.47 13.02 -19.23
CA PHE A 70 -4.75 12.64 -17.83
C PHE A 70 -6.22 12.88 -17.46
N THR A 71 -6.80 14.00 -17.89
CA THR A 71 -8.20 14.37 -17.61
C THR A 71 -9.16 13.33 -18.18
N ASP A 72 -9.04 12.99 -19.46
CA ASP A 72 -9.95 12.05 -20.12
C ASP A 72 -9.76 10.62 -19.59
N ALA A 73 -8.51 10.24 -19.30
CA ALA A 73 -8.20 8.93 -18.76
C ALA A 73 -8.75 8.78 -17.32
N ARG A 74 -8.71 9.85 -16.53
CA ARG A 74 -9.27 9.91 -15.18
C ARG A 74 -10.80 9.86 -15.22
N GLU A 75 -11.45 10.60 -16.11
CA GLU A 75 -12.91 10.54 -16.27
C GLU A 75 -13.37 9.14 -16.67
N PHE A 76 -12.65 8.49 -17.58
CA PHE A 76 -12.87 7.09 -17.91
C PHE A 76 -12.74 6.18 -16.68
N ALA A 77 -11.66 6.32 -15.92
CA ALA A 77 -11.43 5.49 -14.74
C ALA A 77 -12.50 5.68 -13.66
N ARG A 78 -13.00 6.90 -13.49
CA ARG A 78 -14.12 7.24 -12.58
C ARG A 78 -15.44 6.63 -13.03
N ALA A 79 -15.72 6.63 -14.34
CA ALA A 79 -16.95 6.06 -14.88
C ALA A 79 -17.10 4.55 -14.62
N LEU A 80 -15.99 3.84 -14.37
CA LEU A 80 -16.01 2.42 -14.00
C LEU A 80 -16.49 2.16 -12.57
N ASN A 81 -16.60 3.20 -11.72
CA ASN A 81 -17.03 3.11 -10.31
C ASN A 81 -16.26 2.05 -9.48
N LEU A 82 -14.97 1.87 -9.77
CA LEU A 82 -14.11 0.93 -9.04
C LEU A 82 -13.73 1.52 -7.69
N LYS A 83 -13.71 0.67 -6.65
CA LYS A 83 -13.53 1.08 -5.25
C LYS A 83 -12.06 1.24 -4.84
N GLY A 84 -11.11 0.82 -5.67
CA GLY A 84 -9.70 0.93 -5.34
C GLY A 84 -8.75 0.34 -6.37
N ASN A 85 -7.44 0.47 -6.08
CA ASN A 85 -6.35 -0.01 -6.94
C ASN A 85 -6.45 -1.51 -7.26
N GLN A 86 -6.92 -2.34 -6.32
CA GLN A 86 -7.09 -3.77 -6.57
C GLN A 86 -8.09 -4.03 -7.71
N GLU A 87 -9.28 -3.43 -7.63
CA GLU A 87 -10.30 -3.57 -8.67
C GLU A 87 -9.82 -2.97 -9.99
N TRP A 88 -9.07 -1.86 -9.95
CA TRP A 88 -8.41 -1.32 -11.15
C TRP A 88 -7.44 -2.31 -11.80
N ARG A 89 -6.63 -3.01 -11.00
CA ARG A 89 -5.70 -4.03 -11.51
C ARG A 89 -6.43 -5.24 -12.10
N GLU A 90 -7.51 -5.68 -11.47
CA GLU A 90 -8.36 -6.77 -11.96
C GLU A 90 -9.02 -6.38 -13.29
N TYR A 91 -9.56 -5.16 -13.38
CA TYR A 91 -10.09 -4.59 -14.62
C TYR A 91 -9.02 -4.52 -15.72
N CYS A 92 -7.80 -4.08 -15.40
CA CYS A 92 -6.69 -4.03 -16.36
C CYS A 92 -6.32 -5.41 -16.91
N LYS A 93 -6.48 -6.47 -16.10
CA LYS A 93 -6.20 -7.86 -16.48
C LYS A 93 -7.33 -8.54 -17.24
N SER A 94 -8.56 -8.02 -17.17
CA SER A 94 -9.73 -8.65 -17.79
C SER A 94 -9.73 -8.55 -19.33
N GLY A 95 -8.83 -7.75 -19.91
CA GLY A 95 -8.79 -7.46 -21.34
C GLY A 95 -9.74 -6.34 -21.79
N ASN A 96 -10.56 -5.80 -20.88
CA ASN A 96 -11.54 -4.75 -21.22
C ASN A 96 -10.94 -3.34 -21.22
N LYS A 97 -9.72 -3.17 -20.72
CA LYS A 97 -9.05 -1.87 -20.61
C LYS A 97 -8.64 -1.37 -22.00
N PRO A 98 -9.10 -0.18 -22.44
CA PRO A 98 -8.69 0.43 -23.69
C PRO A 98 -7.17 0.53 -23.84
N ASP A 99 -6.68 0.48 -25.08
CA ASP A 99 -5.25 0.45 -25.35
C ASP A 99 -4.51 1.74 -25.00
N ASP A 100 -5.23 2.86 -25.05
CA ASP A 100 -4.81 4.22 -24.76
C ASP A 100 -4.97 4.61 -23.28
N ILE A 101 -5.40 3.66 -22.43
CA ILE A 101 -5.47 3.82 -20.98
C ILE A 101 -4.32 3.02 -20.33
N PRO A 102 -3.44 3.67 -19.55
CA PRO A 102 -2.32 2.97 -18.92
C PRO A 102 -2.80 2.11 -17.76
N ALA A 103 -2.25 0.90 -17.62
CA ALA A 103 -2.48 0.07 -16.43
C ALA A 103 -1.86 0.69 -15.16
N ASN A 104 -0.74 1.40 -15.33
CA ASN A 104 -0.03 2.14 -14.28
C ASN A 104 -0.14 3.65 -14.52
N PRO A 105 -1.22 4.31 -14.05
CA PRO A 105 -1.41 5.74 -14.24
C PRO A 105 -0.38 6.58 -13.48
N ASN A 106 0.13 6.11 -12.33
CA ASN A 106 1.18 6.80 -11.56
C ASN A 106 2.50 6.93 -12.33
N THR A 107 2.87 5.94 -13.16
CA THR A 107 4.10 6.00 -13.96
C THR A 107 3.91 6.82 -15.23
N THR A 108 2.69 6.85 -15.76
CA THR A 108 2.34 7.53 -17.02
C THR A 108 2.07 9.02 -16.79
N TYR A 109 1.33 9.36 -15.74
CA TYR A 109 0.88 10.71 -15.40
C TYR A 109 1.55 11.22 -14.13
N LYS A 110 2.87 11.05 -14.00
CA LYS A 110 3.63 11.33 -12.76
C LYS A 110 3.36 12.70 -12.13
N LYS A 111 3.12 13.73 -12.95
CA LYS A 111 2.89 15.11 -12.48
C LYS A 111 1.46 15.35 -12.00
N ASP A 112 0.49 14.69 -12.62
CA ASP A 112 -0.94 14.95 -12.41
C ASP A 112 -1.59 13.93 -11.47
N PHE A 113 -1.00 12.74 -11.35
CA PHE A 113 -1.54 11.65 -10.55
C PHE A 113 -1.40 11.92 -9.04
N LYS A 114 -2.53 12.07 -8.35
CA LYS A 114 -2.60 12.36 -6.90
C LYS A 114 -2.97 11.15 -6.04
N GLY A 115 -2.87 9.94 -6.60
CA GLY A 115 -3.25 8.70 -5.94
C GLY A 115 -4.52 8.08 -6.52
N PHE A 116 -4.76 6.82 -6.16
CA PHE A 116 -5.90 6.06 -6.69
C PHE A 116 -7.26 6.64 -6.27
N GLY A 117 -7.34 7.37 -5.17
CA GLY A 117 -8.59 8.02 -4.76
C GLY A 117 -9.02 9.18 -5.67
N ASP A 118 -8.06 9.98 -6.16
CA ASP A 118 -8.34 10.98 -7.20
C ASP A 118 -8.61 10.31 -8.55
N TRP A 119 -7.79 9.32 -8.91
CA TRP A 119 -7.87 8.60 -10.19
C TRP A 119 -9.22 7.90 -10.39
N LEU A 120 -9.71 7.19 -9.37
CA LEU A 120 -10.96 6.42 -9.43
C LEU A 120 -12.18 7.22 -8.94
N GLY A 121 -11.98 8.43 -8.41
CA GLY A 121 -13.08 9.27 -7.93
C GLY A 121 -13.72 8.77 -6.63
N THR A 122 -13.03 7.92 -5.87
CA THR A 122 -13.51 7.43 -4.57
C THR A 122 -13.39 8.48 -3.45
N GLY A 123 -12.87 9.68 -3.76
CA GLY A 123 -12.67 10.76 -2.79
C GLY A 123 -11.60 10.44 -1.74
N THR A 124 -10.86 9.34 -1.90
CA THR A 124 -9.83 8.91 -0.96
C THR A 124 -8.54 9.71 -1.17
N VAL A 125 -8.57 10.99 -0.82
CA VAL A 125 -7.35 11.80 -0.60
C VAL A 125 -6.69 11.19 0.63
N ALA A 126 -5.43 10.75 0.52
CA ALA A 126 -4.62 10.07 1.54
C ALA A 126 -5.26 10.18 2.93
N PRO A 127 -5.98 9.14 3.40
CA PRO A 127 -6.77 9.28 4.61
C PRO A 127 -5.83 9.71 5.73
N LYS A 128 -6.29 10.54 6.65
CA LYS A 128 -5.72 10.51 8.00
C LYS A 128 -5.97 9.07 8.45
N LEU A 129 -4.94 8.23 8.32
CA LEU A 129 -5.11 6.79 8.16
C LEU A 129 -5.83 6.16 9.37
N ASN A 130 -5.85 6.85 10.52
CA ASN A 130 -6.54 6.48 11.75
C ASN A 130 -6.33 5.00 12.12
N LEU A 131 -5.19 4.45 11.71
CA LEU A 131 -4.86 3.05 11.89
C LEU A 131 -4.55 2.86 13.36
N LYS A 132 -5.25 1.92 13.99
CA LYS A 132 -5.16 1.70 15.43
C LYS A 132 -3.95 0.87 15.84
N GLY A 133 -3.23 0.31 14.87
CA GLY A 133 -2.01 -0.44 15.16
C GLY A 133 -1.42 -1.19 13.98
N TYR A 134 -0.44 -2.05 14.30
CA TYR A 134 0.39 -2.75 13.33
C TYR A 134 -0.40 -3.61 12.34
N LYS A 135 -1.47 -4.27 12.79
CA LYS A 135 -2.29 -5.13 11.92
C LYS A 135 -2.94 -4.33 10.79
N GLU A 136 -3.52 -3.18 11.12
CA GLU A 136 -4.15 -2.28 10.16
C GLU A 136 -3.11 -1.63 9.23
N TRP A 137 -1.92 -1.30 9.76
CA TRP A 137 -0.78 -0.85 8.96
C TRP A 137 -0.36 -1.85 7.88
N ILE A 138 -0.23 -3.14 8.23
CA ILE A 138 0.13 -4.16 7.25
C ILE A 138 -0.96 -4.35 6.20
N THR A 139 -2.23 -4.30 6.58
CA THR A 139 -3.34 -4.32 5.61
C THR A 139 -3.28 -3.13 4.66
N TYR A 140 -3.02 -1.93 5.18
CA TYR A 140 -2.83 -0.73 4.36
C TYR A 140 -1.64 -0.87 3.41
N CYS A 141 -0.49 -1.37 3.87
CA CYS A 141 0.68 -1.63 3.03
C CYS A 141 0.36 -2.60 1.88
N LYS A 142 -0.45 -3.63 2.14
CA LYS A 142 -0.86 -4.62 1.13
C LYS A 142 -1.92 -4.10 0.16
N SER A 143 -2.70 -3.08 0.54
CA SER A 143 -3.75 -2.50 -0.32
C SER A 143 -3.21 -1.82 -1.59
N GLY A 144 -1.90 -1.52 -1.64
CA GLY A 144 -1.29 -0.79 -2.74
C GLY A 144 -1.61 0.71 -2.73
N ASN A 145 -2.19 1.23 -1.63
CA ASN A 145 -2.44 2.66 -1.41
C ASN A 145 -1.32 3.35 -0.61
N LYS A 146 -0.34 2.59 -0.10
CA LYS A 146 0.83 3.12 0.61
C LYS A 146 1.73 3.89 -0.37
N PRO A 147 2.07 5.17 -0.08
CA PRO A 147 3.05 5.92 -0.86
C PRO A 147 4.38 5.17 -1.02
N ASP A 148 5.07 5.41 -2.13
CA ASP A 148 6.32 4.70 -2.47
C ASP A 148 7.48 5.05 -1.52
N ASP A 149 7.49 6.27 -1.00
CA ASP A 149 8.47 6.82 -0.04
C ASP A 149 8.24 6.38 1.41
N VAL A 150 7.13 5.68 1.68
CA VAL A 150 6.78 5.19 3.01
C VAL A 150 7.13 3.71 3.13
N PRO A 151 8.05 3.28 4.02
CA PRO A 151 8.46 1.89 4.11
C PRO A 151 7.36 1.01 4.72
N ALA A 152 7.18 -0.21 4.19
CA ALA A 152 6.26 -1.18 4.80
C ALA A 152 6.72 -1.62 6.22
N ASN A 153 8.03 -1.62 6.45
CA ASN A 153 8.65 -1.89 7.75
C ASN A 153 9.43 -0.66 8.25
N PRO A 154 8.75 0.27 8.95
CA PRO A 154 9.40 1.47 9.47
C PRO A 154 10.45 1.17 10.55
N TYR A 155 10.29 0.09 11.33
CA TYR A 155 11.29 -0.33 12.31
C TYR A 155 12.64 -0.67 11.67
N GLN A 156 12.63 -1.37 10.53
CA GLN A 156 13.88 -1.70 9.83
C GLN A 156 14.52 -0.47 9.19
N THR A 157 13.70 0.44 8.65
CA THR A 157 14.18 1.62 7.92
C THR A 157 14.70 2.70 8.88
N TYR A 158 13.96 2.98 9.96
CA TYR A 158 14.28 4.02 10.93
C TYR A 158 14.76 3.41 12.25
N LYS A 159 15.58 2.37 12.21
CA LYS A 159 15.94 1.54 13.38
C LYS A 159 16.39 2.33 14.61
N LYS A 160 17.08 3.46 14.43
CA LYS A 160 17.55 4.33 15.52
C LYS A 160 16.45 5.25 16.08
N ASP A 161 15.62 5.79 15.20
CA ASP A 161 14.67 6.85 15.53
C ASP A 161 13.23 6.32 15.71
N PHE A 162 12.98 5.04 15.42
CA PHE A 162 11.66 4.43 15.50
C PHE A 162 11.23 4.21 16.95
N LYS A 163 10.30 5.04 17.41
CA LYS A 163 9.79 5.00 18.80
C LYS A 163 8.67 3.99 19.02
N GLY A 164 8.15 3.39 17.95
CA GLY A 164 7.10 2.37 17.97
C GLY A 164 5.96 2.70 17.01
N MET A 165 5.05 1.74 16.82
CA MET A 165 3.93 1.93 15.89
C MET A 165 2.94 3.02 16.34
N GLY A 166 2.82 3.31 17.64
CA GLY A 166 1.93 4.38 18.10
C GLY A 166 2.44 5.78 17.76
N ASP A 167 3.76 6.00 17.82
CA ASP A 167 4.42 7.22 17.34
C ASP A 167 4.32 7.31 15.81
N TRP A 168 4.66 6.22 15.11
CA TRP A 168 4.59 6.14 13.65
C TRP A 168 3.19 6.37 13.06
N LEU A 169 2.14 5.87 13.71
CA LEU A 169 0.75 6.02 13.26
C LEU A 169 0.06 7.25 13.86
N GLY A 170 0.70 7.96 14.77
CA GLY A 170 0.11 9.10 15.48
C GLY A 170 -1.06 8.73 16.42
N THR A 171 -1.09 7.50 16.95
CA THR A 171 -2.15 7.05 17.88
C THR A 171 -1.91 7.49 19.33
N GLY A 172 -0.76 8.10 19.62
CA GLY A 172 -0.35 8.45 20.99
C GLY A 172 0.06 7.23 21.84
N THR A 173 0.05 6.01 21.30
CA THR A 173 0.39 4.82 22.08
C THR A 173 1.91 4.72 22.32
N VAL A 174 2.36 4.99 23.54
CA VAL A 174 3.77 4.85 23.92
C VAL A 174 4.11 3.40 24.24
N ALA A 175 5.17 2.88 23.60
CA ALA A 175 5.69 1.53 23.88
C ALA A 175 6.08 1.38 25.36
N ARG A 176 5.79 0.22 25.97
CA ARG A 176 6.02 -0.03 27.41
C ARG A 176 7.43 0.36 27.88
N LYS A 177 8.47 0.01 27.10
CA LYS A 177 9.87 0.31 27.39
C LYS A 177 10.23 1.80 27.40
N ASN A 178 9.44 2.64 26.74
CA ASN A 178 9.67 4.06 26.59
C ASN A 178 8.77 4.90 27.51
N LYS A 179 7.91 4.26 28.31
CA LYS A 179 7.04 4.98 29.25
C LYS A 179 7.88 5.54 30.38
N VAL A 180 7.84 6.86 30.55
CA VAL A 180 8.41 7.56 31.69
C VAL A 180 7.25 7.97 32.59
N PHE A 181 7.24 7.46 33.82
CA PHE A 181 6.22 7.80 34.81
C PHE A 181 6.72 8.93 35.70
N ARG A 182 5.82 9.81 36.13
CA ARG A 182 6.15 10.85 37.12
C ARG A 182 6.48 10.22 38.48
N SER A 183 7.12 10.97 39.37
CA SER A 183 7.43 10.48 40.71
C SER A 183 6.16 10.16 41.51
N PHE A 184 6.29 9.28 42.51
CA PHE A 184 5.16 8.75 43.26
C PHE A 184 4.24 9.84 43.85
N GLU A 185 4.82 10.84 44.50
CA GLU A 185 4.09 11.91 45.18
C GLU A 185 3.15 12.69 44.21
N PRO A 186 3.64 13.33 43.13
CA PRO A 186 2.78 13.94 42.11
C PRO A 186 1.78 12.98 41.44
N ALA A 187 2.15 11.70 41.29
CA ALA A 187 1.25 10.71 40.70
C ALA A 187 0.08 10.36 41.64
N ARG A 188 0.36 10.30 42.95
CA ARG A 188 -0.62 10.05 44.00
C ARG A 188 -1.55 11.23 44.19
N GLU A 189 -1.03 12.46 44.19
CA GLU A 189 -1.85 13.68 44.24
C GLU A 189 -2.83 13.74 43.07
N PHE A 190 -2.36 13.41 41.86
CA PHE A 190 -3.23 13.30 40.69
C PHE A 190 -4.33 12.24 40.89
N ALA A 191 -3.97 11.04 41.34
CA ALA A 191 -4.94 9.96 41.57
C ALA A 191 -5.99 10.33 42.63
N ARG A 192 -5.59 11.04 43.69
CA ARG A 192 -6.49 11.56 44.73
C ARG A 192 -7.42 12.65 44.22
N ALA A 193 -6.94 13.53 43.35
CA ALA A 193 -7.75 14.60 42.77
C ALA A 193 -8.94 14.07 41.93
N LEU A 194 -8.84 12.85 41.39
CA LEU A 194 -9.94 12.19 40.67
C LEU A 194 -11.08 11.72 41.60
N ASN A 195 -10.87 11.70 42.91
CA ASN A 195 -11.86 11.32 43.93
C ASN A 195 -12.50 9.92 43.75
N LEU A 196 -11.82 9.01 43.05
CA LEU A 196 -12.26 7.63 42.80
C LEU A 196 -12.29 6.84 44.12
N LYS A 197 -13.34 6.06 44.35
CA LYS A 197 -13.60 5.38 45.63
C LYS A 197 -13.03 3.97 45.70
N SER A 198 -12.56 3.43 44.58
CA SER A 198 -12.13 2.04 44.53
C SER A 198 -11.09 1.78 43.45
N ASN A 199 -10.34 0.69 43.61
CA ASN A 199 -9.45 0.17 42.57
C ASN A 199 -10.24 -0.22 41.30
N SER A 200 -11.52 -0.59 41.43
CA SER A 200 -12.38 -0.88 40.28
C SER A 200 -12.60 0.37 39.43
N GLU A 201 -12.96 1.49 40.06
CA GLU A 201 -13.09 2.80 39.40
C GLU A 201 -11.76 3.27 38.81
N TRP A 202 -10.64 3.07 39.53
CA TRP A 202 -9.30 3.35 38.99
C TRP A 202 -9.03 2.57 37.70
N ARG A 203 -9.36 1.28 37.66
CA ARG A 203 -9.19 0.44 36.47
C ARG A 203 -10.09 0.87 35.33
N GLU A 204 -11.29 1.34 35.61
CA GLU A 204 -12.23 1.85 34.61
C GLU A 204 -11.74 3.17 34.02
N TYR A 205 -11.31 4.11 34.87
CA TYR A 205 -10.65 5.34 34.45
C TYR A 205 -9.40 5.07 33.60
N CYS A 206 -8.56 4.10 33.98
CA CYS A 206 -7.40 3.71 33.18
C CYS A 206 -7.77 3.18 31.78
N LYS A 207 -8.98 2.64 31.59
CA LYS A 207 -9.48 2.12 30.32
C LYS A 207 -10.22 3.17 29.49
N SER A 208 -10.68 4.27 30.08
CA SER A 208 -11.42 5.33 29.37
C SER A 208 -10.57 6.05 28.31
N GLY A 209 -9.25 6.01 28.46
CA GLY A 209 -8.30 6.72 27.60
C GLY A 209 -7.96 8.14 28.09
N GLU A 210 -8.57 8.59 29.19
CA GLU A 210 -8.32 9.92 29.76
C GLU A 210 -7.09 9.97 30.68
N LYS A 211 -6.60 8.81 31.12
CA LYS A 211 -5.44 8.70 32.01
C LYS A 211 -4.17 9.18 31.30
N PRO A 212 -3.47 10.22 31.82
CA PRO A 212 -2.20 10.69 31.28
C PRO A 212 -1.16 9.58 31.12
N ASP A 213 -0.32 9.67 30.10
CA ASP A 213 0.68 8.63 29.77
C ASP A 213 1.75 8.43 30.84
N ASP A 214 2.04 9.48 31.61
CA ASP A 214 3.00 9.49 32.71
C ASP A 214 2.41 9.04 34.06
N ILE A 215 1.13 8.65 34.08
CA ILE A 215 0.46 8.00 35.21
C ILE A 215 0.34 6.50 34.95
N PRO A 216 0.91 5.64 35.80
CA PRO A 216 0.85 4.20 35.59
C PRO A 216 -0.51 3.62 35.99
N ALA A 217 -1.08 2.76 35.14
CA ALA A 217 -2.31 2.03 35.48
C ALA A 217 -2.09 1.04 36.63
N ALA A 218 -0.91 0.42 36.71
CA ALA A 218 -0.50 -0.48 37.78
C ALA A 218 0.48 0.23 38.73
N ALA A 219 -0.02 1.16 39.53
CA ALA A 219 0.79 1.96 40.46
C ALA A 219 1.61 1.07 41.43
N ASN A 220 1.05 -0.06 41.86
CA ASN A 220 1.72 -1.06 42.70
C ASN A 220 2.96 -1.71 42.05
N GLU A 221 3.01 -1.80 40.71
CA GLU A 221 4.15 -2.37 40.00
C GLU A 221 5.27 -1.35 39.77
N ILE A 222 4.91 -0.07 39.65
CA ILE A 222 5.85 1.02 39.36
C ILE A 222 6.43 1.59 40.65
N TYR A 223 5.59 1.85 41.64
CA TYR A 223 5.97 2.47 42.91
C TYR A 223 6.10 1.44 44.03
N LYS A 224 6.73 0.29 43.75
CA LYS A 224 6.77 -0.88 44.67
C LYS A 224 7.20 -0.55 46.10
N LYS A 225 8.08 0.45 46.28
CA LYS A 225 8.62 0.84 47.59
C LYS A 225 7.67 1.76 48.37
N ASP A 226 7.01 2.67 47.66
CA ASP A 226 6.22 3.74 48.28
C ASP A 226 4.72 3.42 48.32
N PHE A 227 4.27 2.46 47.50
CA PHE A 227 2.86 2.10 47.35
C PHE A 227 2.36 1.26 48.53
N LYS A 228 1.44 1.82 49.32
CA LYS A 228 0.85 1.16 50.51
C LYS A 228 -0.54 0.56 50.27
N GLY A 229 -0.94 0.42 49.01
CA GLY A 229 -2.27 -0.06 48.63
C GLY A 229 -3.11 0.99 47.91
N TYR A 230 -4.16 0.53 47.24
CA TYR A 230 -5.05 1.42 46.48
C TYR A 230 -5.83 2.39 47.38
N GLY A 231 -5.99 2.09 48.67
CA GLY A 231 -6.62 3.02 49.60
C GLY A 231 -5.76 4.26 49.91
N ASP A 232 -4.45 4.09 50.06
CA ASP A 232 -3.50 5.22 50.17
C ASP A 232 -3.37 5.97 48.84
N TRP A 233 -3.24 5.22 47.74
CA TRP A 233 -3.10 5.76 46.39
C TRP A 233 -4.26 6.67 45.97
N LEU A 234 -5.50 6.23 46.24
CA LEU A 234 -6.73 6.97 45.88
C LEU A 234 -7.19 7.92 46.98
N GLY A 235 -6.62 7.85 48.18
CA GLY A 235 -7.02 8.68 49.31
C GLY A 235 -8.35 8.27 49.94
N THR A 236 -8.75 7.00 49.82
CA THR A 236 -10.03 6.48 50.33
C THR A 236 -9.95 6.00 51.78
N GLY A 237 -8.78 6.10 52.42
CA GLY A 237 -8.55 5.68 53.81
C GLY A 237 -8.68 4.17 54.06
N THR A 238 -8.80 3.38 52.99
CA THR A 238 -8.99 1.93 53.09
C THR A 238 -7.64 1.24 53.29
N VAL A 239 -7.29 0.98 54.55
CA VAL A 239 -6.03 0.31 54.93
C VAL A 239 -6.10 -1.18 54.58
N ALA A 240 -5.02 -1.72 54.00
CA ALA A 240 -4.92 -3.14 53.69
C ALA A 240 -5.13 -3.98 54.97
N PRO A 241 -5.78 -5.16 54.92
CA PRO A 241 -6.11 -5.94 56.12
C PRO A 241 -4.90 -6.25 57.01
N GLN A 242 -3.73 -6.42 56.39
CA GLN A 242 -2.44 -6.70 57.04
C GLN A 242 -1.84 -5.51 57.82
N ASP A 243 -2.35 -4.29 57.62
CA ASP A 243 -1.89 -3.07 58.29
C ASP A 243 -2.96 -2.50 59.25
N ARG A 244 -4.00 -3.28 59.58
CA ARG A 244 -4.97 -2.93 60.63
C ARG A 244 -4.35 -3.29 61.98
N ALA A 245 -4.13 -2.27 62.83
CA ALA A 245 -3.67 -2.43 64.21
C ALA A 245 -4.66 -3.22 65.06
#